data_AF-A0A3D1LCB9-F1
#
_entry.id   AF-A0A3D1LCB9-F1
#
_cell.length_a   1.000
_cell.length_b   1.000
_cell.length_c   1.000
_cell.angle_alpha   90.00
_cell.angle_beta   90.00
_cell.angle_gamma   90.00
#
_symmetry.space_group_name_H-M   'P 1'
#
loop_
_entity.id
_entity.type
_entity.pdbx_description
1 polymer ?
#
loop_
_entity_poly.entity_id
_entity_poly.type
_entity_poly.pdbx_seq_one_letter_code
_entity_poly.pdbx_strand_id
1 'polypeptide(L)'
;MKTRKILALLLAMVMVLGLCSMASAAAPNDKVQINNMMVDASKVDLASFGLSAEEEIVPVETFAATATYSDLDVNANLPPIKKILIQGFNESDISSNVGIMQGNAIYTLTMPSGTKATQLTNKVVTFVLGGTSTTPTGSTINLTYNGTTYSATAGGSISITMTLTPNVSTPLTATWTALNSDGSTTAKNRSCQLTAYVPVNTTDVSLSSLTIEGTDADISSSTVGGVTRYVCVAELEDVTSLTGLEVVAELGSGNAEATLGGIGGVKDENDDTLVTFSDVDLTTSKNLEITNTTYSRTYQVSAHIKDGTVTVHIAIRSFLADEYLENRTNWYSGYGTSSVSSTEKTRLLGVASYLRSANSPTTSTETKNYNGNGPLSQEASGRMIFSEESYVTLNVPASYTVRDALNSFTSNTTYFPNGFAITGSDSYIEAMGQTSSNVMGEFDCGSASGWMYTARTSRTDVTSALPNAGANTWPVSNGMYIDWYYTAAYGMDFGYSMFG
;
A
#
# COMPACT_ATOMS: atom_id res chain seq x y z
N MET A 1 25.40 13.27 -15.65
CA MET A 1 24.06 13.12 -15.02
C MET A 1 22.94 12.74 -15.99
N LYS A 2 22.88 13.22 -17.26
CA LYS A 2 21.81 12.81 -18.20
C LYS A 2 21.96 11.39 -18.77
N THR A 3 23.19 10.91 -18.99
CA THR A 3 23.45 9.61 -19.65
C THR A 3 23.24 8.39 -18.75
N ARG A 4 23.35 8.55 -17.42
CA ARG A 4 23.17 7.44 -16.46
C ARG A 4 21.70 7.09 -16.19
N LYS A 5 20.79 8.09 -16.19
CA LYS A 5 19.34 7.85 -16.09
C LYS A 5 18.79 7.13 -17.33
N ILE A 6 19.30 7.47 -18.51
CA ILE A 6 18.97 6.81 -19.77
C ILE A 6 19.46 5.36 -19.77
N LEU A 7 20.66 5.10 -19.24
CA LEU A 7 21.22 3.75 -19.16
C LEU A 7 20.47 2.84 -18.16
N ALA A 8 20.00 3.39 -17.03
CA ALA A 8 19.19 2.65 -16.06
C ALA A 8 17.77 2.35 -16.60
N LEU A 9 17.15 3.29 -17.32
CA LEU A 9 15.87 3.06 -17.99
C LEU A 9 16.00 2.03 -19.13
N LEU A 10 17.09 2.08 -19.89
CA LEU A 10 17.43 1.08 -20.92
C LEU A 10 17.76 -0.28 -20.30
N LEU A 11 18.45 -0.35 -19.15
CA LEU A 11 18.69 -1.61 -18.45
C LEU A 11 17.38 -2.21 -17.89
N ALA A 12 16.49 -1.39 -17.35
CA ALA A 12 15.17 -1.83 -16.91
C ALA A 12 14.32 -2.31 -18.10
N MET A 13 14.30 -1.58 -19.22
CA MET A 13 13.65 -2.03 -20.47
C MET A 13 14.30 -3.31 -21.03
N VAL A 14 15.63 -3.45 -20.97
CA VAL A 14 16.34 -4.66 -21.43
C VAL A 14 16.15 -5.84 -20.48
N MET A 15 15.91 -5.62 -19.18
CA MET A 15 15.53 -6.68 -18.25
C MET A 15 14.06 -7.11 -18.45
N VAL A 16 13.15 -6.16 -18.72
CA VAL A 16 11.76 -6.42 -19.10
C VAL A 16 11.68 -7.14 -20.47
N LEU A 17 12.45 -6.71 -21.46
CA LEU A 17 12.56 -7.35 -22.78
C LEU A 17 13.38 -8.64 -22.77
N GLY A 18 14.34 -8.77 -21.84
CA GLY A 18 15.19 -9.95 -21.66
C GLY A 18 14.47 -11.10 -20.96
N LEU A 19 13.47 -10.81 -20.13
CA LEU A 19 12.53 -11.80 -19.60
C LEU A 19 11.60 -12.37 -20.70
N CYS A 20 11.34 -11.63 -21.78
CA CYS A 20 10.57 -12.12 -22.93
C CYS A 20 11.34 -13.13 -23.83
N SER A 21 12.65 -13.32 -23.63
CA SER A 21 13.45 -14.30 -24.41
C SER A 21 13.90 -15.54 -23.62
N MET A 22 13.48 -15.69 -22.36
CA MET A 22 13.67 -16.92 -21.58
C MET A 22 12.35 -17.66 -21.30
N ALA A 23 11.46 -17.73 -22.28
CA ALA A 23 10.39 -18.71 -22.31
C ALA A 23 10.93 -20.09 -22.76
N SER A 24 11.90 -20.66 -22.04
CA SER A 24 12.28 -22.08 -22.10
C SER A 24 13.48 -22.36 -21.18
N ALA A 25 13.28 -22.34 -19.85
CA ALA A 25 14.08 -23.15 -18.92
C ALA A 25 13.49 -23.06 -17.51
N ALA A 26 12.78 -24.11 -17.10
CA ALA A 26 12.57 -24.56 -15.72
C ALA A 26 12.59 -23.47 -14.62
N ALA A 27 11.55 -22.63 -14.56
CA ALA A 27 11.16 -21.90 -13.36
C ALA A 27 9.84 -22.49 -12.83
N PRO A 28 9.57 -22.46 -11.51
CA PRO A 28 8.33 -22.99 -10.94
C PRO A 28 7.12 -22.32 -11.60
N ASN A 29 6.12 -23.10 -12.03
CA ASN A 29 4.96 -22.64 -12.80
C ASN A 29 4.27 -21.39 -12.20
N ASP A 30 4.21 -21.28 -10.87
CA ASP A 30 3.58 -20.14 -10.17
C ASP A 30 4.29 -18.80 -10.41
N LYS A 31 5.61 -18.80 -10.66
CA LYS A 31 6.39 -17.57 -10.91
C LYS A 31 6.35 -17.12 -12.38
N VAL A 32 6.07 -18.03 -13.30
CA VAL A 32 5.97 -17.73 -14.74
C VAL A 32 4.61 -17.10 -15.06
N GLN A 33 3.53 -17.56 -14.40
CA GLN A 33 2.19 -17.00 -14.56
C GLN A 33 2.06 -15.55 -14.05
N ILE A 34 2.73 -15.19 -12.94
CA ILE A 34 2.67 -13.83 -12.38
C ILE A 34 3.40 -12.80 -13.27
N ASN A 35 4.42 -13.23 -14.01
CA ASN A 35 5.20 -12.39 -14.93
C ASN A 35 4.47 -12.12 -16.27
N ASN A 36 3.40 -12.84 -16.58
CA ASN A 36 2.65 -12.70 -17.83
C ASN A 36 1.39 -11.82 -17.70
N MET A 37 1.05 -11.33 -16.50
CA MET A 37 -0.10 -10.45 -16.33
C MET A 37 0.16 -9.06 -16.91
N MET A 38 -0.78 -8.59 -17.72
CA MET A 38 -0.73 -7.28 -18.36
C MET A 38 -1.11 -6.18 -17.34
N VAL A 39 -0.18 -5.28 -17.03
CA VAL A 39 -0.29 -4.31 -15.93
C VAL A 39 -0.01 -2.88 -16.40
N ASP A 40 -0.88 -1.94 -16.05
CA ASP A 40 -0.70 -0.50 -16.35
C ASP A 40 0.63 0.03 -15.78
N ALA A 41 1.53 0.47 -16.67
CA ALA A 41 2.86 0.95 -16.30
C ALA A 41 2.85 2.21 -15.43
N SER A 42 1.77 3.01 -15.48
CA SER A 42 1.65 4.20 -14.64
C SER A 42 1.50 3.89 -13.15
N LYS A 43 1.29 2.61 -12.80
CA LYS A 43 1.11 2.15 -11.41
C LYS A 43 2.26 1.30 -10.88
N VAL A 44 3.29 1.05 -11.70
CA VAL A 44 4.44 0.21 -11.35
C VAL A 44 5.17 0.77 -10.14
N ASP A 45 5.23 -0.03 -9.08
CA ASP A 45 5.98 0.27 -7.88
C ASP A 45 7.42 -0.23 -8.06
N LEU A 46 8.38 0.69 -8.08
CA LEU A 46 9.80 0.35 -8.21
C LEU A 46 10.30 -0.56 -7.08
N ALA A 47 9.69 -0.51 -5.88
CA ALA A 47 10.05 -1.35 -4.74
C ALA A 47 9.67 -2.83 -4.95
N SER A 48 8.69 -3.11 -5.81
CA SER A 48 8.22 -4.48 -6.08
C SER A 48 9.22 -5.35 -6.85
N PHE A 49 10.23 -4.74 -7.49
CA PHE A 49 11.30 -5.44 -8.21
C PHE A 49 12.50 -5.78 -7.31
N GLY A 50 12.39 -5.62 -5.99
CA GLY A 50 13.51 -5.82 -5.07
C GLY A 50 14.64 -4.79 -5.25
N LEU A 51 14.37 -3.71 -5.99
CA LEU A 51 15.18 -2.51 -5.97
C LEU A 51 14.71 -1.69 -4.77
N SER A 52 15.32 -1.93 -3.61
CA SER A 52 15.31 -0.92 -2.57
C SER A 52 15.88 0.36 -3.18
N ALA A 53 15.34 1.53 -2.82
CA ALA A 53 16.00 2.80 -3.09
C ALA A 53 17.29 2.96 -2.24
N GLU A 54 18.03 1.87 -2.03
CA GLU A 54 19.36 1.83 -1.43
C GLU A 54 20.39 1.96 -2.54
N GLU A 55 20.37 3.08 -3.27
CA GLU A 55 21.63 3.76 -3.52
C GLU A 55 21.66 4.96 -2.58
N GLU A 56 21.98 4.62 -1.33
CA GLU A 56 22.43 5.52 -0.29
C GLU A 56 23.55 6.39 -0.88
N ILE A 57 23.28 7.70 -1.05
CA ILE A 57 24.36 8.66 -0.94
C ILE A 57 24.63 8.73 0.55
N VAL A 58 25.52 7.87 1.04
CA VAL A 58 26.02 7.89 2.42
C VAL A 58 26.63 9.29 2.65
N PRO A 59 26.08 10.16 3.51
CA PRO A 59 26.95 11.05 4.24
C PRO A 59 27.52 10.19 5.36
N VAL A 60 28.79 9.84 5.21
CA VAL A 60 29.63 9.32 6.28
C VAL A 60 29.33 10.12 7.54
N GLU A 61 28.84 9.43 8.58
CA GLU A 61 29.05 9.63 10.04
C GLU A 61 27.95 8.88 10.82
N THR A 62 27.81 7.56 10.61
CA THR A 62 27.08 6.69 11.54
C THR A 62 28.06 6.11 12.55
N PHE A 63 28.02 6.67 13.78
CA PHE A 63 28.37 5.90 14.97
C PHE A 63 27.41 4.71 15.04
N ALA A 64 27.92 3.53 14.73
CA ALA A 64 27.25 2.27 14.98
C ALA A 64 27.11 2.05 16.48
N ALA A 65 25.87 1.84 16.94
CA ALA A 65 25.52 0.75 17.85
C ALA A 65 23.99 0.69 18.02
N THR A 66 23.36 -0.26 17.35
CA THR A 66 22.08 -0.83 17.75
C THR A 66 22.26 -1.42 19.14
N ALA A 67 21.72 -0.76 20.15
CA ALA A 67 21.59 -1.36 21.45
C ALA A 67 20.29 -0.93 22.13
N THR A 68 19.36 -1.88 22.23
CA THR A 68 18.28 -1.87 23.22
C THR A 68 18.92 -2.00 24.59
N TYR A 69 19.32 -0.89 25.19
CA TYR A 69 19.66 -0.84 26.61
C TYR A 69 18.60 -0.05 27.36
N SER A 70 17.89 -0.72 28.27
CA SER A 70 17.05 -0.08 29.29
C SER A 70 17.87 0.63 30.37
N ASP A 71 19.18 0.33 30.45
CA ASP A 71 20.12 0.90 31.41
C ASP A 71 21.28 1.59 30.67
N LEU A 72 21.59 2.84 31.02
CA LEU A 72 22.73 3.58 30.52
C LEU A 72 24.05 2.96 31.01
N ASP A 73 25.08 2.94 30.16
CA ASP A 73 26.42 2.46 30.51
C ASP A 73 27.18 3.49 31.36
N VAL A 74 26.90 3.47 32.66
CA VAL A 74 27.48 4.38 33.65
C VAL A 74 28.87 3.90 34.08
N ASN A 75 29.89 4.75 33.87
CA ASN A 75 31.24 4.55 34.40
C ASN A 75 31.61 5.61 35.45
N ALA A 76 32.77 5.46 36.09
CA ALA A 76 33.25 6.34 37.18
C ALA A 76 33.38 7.83 36.80
N ASN A 77 33.39 8.16 35.50
CA ASN A 77 33.42 9.53 35.04
C ASN A 77 32.01 10.10 34.84
N LEU A 78 31.00 9.29 34.55
CA LEU A 78 29.65 9.78 34.30
C LEU A 78 28.84 9.93 35.61
N PRO A 79 27.84 10.84 35.64
CA PRO A 79 26.88 10.89 36.73
C PRO A 79 26.18 9.54 36.92
N PRO A 80 25.84 9.15 38.16
CA PRO A 80 25.21 7.87 38.48
C PRO A 80 23.72 7.80 38.07
N ILE A 81 23.43 8.07 36.80
CA ILE A 81 22.10 8.01 36.19
C ILE A 81 22.02 6.70 35.42
N LYS A 82 21.29 5.74 36.00
CA LYS A 82 21.05 4.43 35.41
C LYS A 82 20.11 4.53 34.21
N LYS A 83 19.10 5.40 34.30
CA LYS A 83 18.01 5.46 33.33
C LYS A 83 17.27 6.78 33.41
N ILE A 84 16.65 7.17 32.31
CA ILE A 84 15.82 8.38 32.21
C ILE A 84 14.47 7.98 31.61
N LEU A 85 13.38 8.39 32.25
CA LEU A 85 12.00 8.13 31.84
C LEU A 85 11.27 9.46 31.61
N ILE A 86 10.38 9.52 30.63
CA ILE A 86 9.56 10.71 30.33
C ILE A 86 8.09 10.35 30.52
N GLN A 87 7.36 11.14 31.31
CA GLN A 87 5.93 10.98 31.49
C GLN A 87 5.18 11.02 30.15
N GLY A 88 4.34 10.01 29.92
CA GLY A 88 3.56 9.88 28.68
C GLY A 88 4.23 9.04 27.60
N PHE A 89 5.42 8.49 27.85
CA PHE A 89 6.09 7.53 26.96
C PHE A 89 6.37 6.24 27.71
N ASN A 90 6.15 5.09 27.07
CA ASN A 90 6.60 3.82 27.65
C ASN A 90 8.11 3.69 27.50
N GLU A 91 8.71 2.97 28.43
CA GLU A 91 10.15 2.72 28.42
C GLU A 91 10.61 1.95 27.18
N SER A 92 9.81 0.98 26.71
CA SER A 92 10.10 0.18 25.52
C SER A 92 10.27 1.02 24.25
N ASP A 93 9.70 2.22 24.25
CA ASP A 93 9.55 3.06 23.06
C ASP A 93 10.68 4.09 22.96
N ILE A 94 11.52 4.19 24.00
CA ILE A 94 12.66 5.11 24.07
C ILE A 94 13.95 4.31 24.18
N SER A 95 14.87 4.50 23.22
CA SER A 95 16.26 4.06 23.40
C SER A 95 17.10 5.18 23.98
N SER A 96 17.99 4.85 24.91
CA SER A 96 18.82 5.84 25.61
C SER A 96 20.30 5.53 25.47
N ASN A 97 21.11 6.57 25.28
CA ASN A 97 22.56 6.47 25.21
C ASN A 97 23.20 7.59 26.03
N VAL A 98 24.36 7.31 26.64
CA VAL A 98 25.19 8.31 27.29
C VAL A 98 26.63 8.27 26.76
N GLY A 99 27.18 9.45 26.47
CA GLY A 99 28.57 9.62 26.04
C GLY A 99 29.25 10.81 26.72
N ILE A 100 30.55 10.97 26.49
CA ILE A 100 31.32 12.15 26.88
C ILE A 100 31.76 12.89 25.62
N MET A 101 31.37 14.16 25.48
CA MET A 101 31.80 15.01 24.37
C MET A 101 32.24 16.37 24.90
N GLN A 102 33.47 16.76 24.58
CA GLN A 102 34.11 18.02 25.04
C GLN A 102 34.02 18.23 26.57
N GLY A 103 34.13 17.15 27.35
CA GLY A 103 34.05 17.17 28.81
C GLY A 103 32.64 17.17 29.41
N ASN A 104 31.60 17.29 28.59
CA ASN A 104 30.20 17.20 29.02
C ASN A 104 29.69 15.76 28.94
N ALA A 105 28.78 15.37 29.84
CA ALA A 105 27.98 14.15 29.67
C ALA A 105 26.82 14.44 28.71
N ILE A 106 26.69 13.67 27.64
CA ILE A 106 25.62 13.81 26.66
C ILE A 106 24.69 12.63 26.81
N TYR A 107 23.44 12.89 27.18
CA TYR A 107 22.35 11.94 27.25
C TYR A 107 21.45 12.15 26.03
N THR A 108 21.35 11.13 25.18
CA THR A 108 20.46 11.15 24.02
C THR A 108 19.35 10.15 24.26
N LEU A 109 18.11 10.64 24.23
CA LEU A 109 16.89 9.83 24.25
C LEU A 109 16.32 9.85 22.84
N THR A 110 16.40 8.72 22.15
CA THR A 110 15.74 8.54 20.86
C THR A 110 14.27 8.28 21.12
N MET A 111 13.45 9.26 20.79
CA MET A 111 11.99 9.23 20.93
C MET A 111 11.36 8.47 19.75
N PRO A 112 10.10 8.02 19.88
CA PRO A 112 9.32 7.56 18.75
C PRO A 112 9.29 8.60 17.62
N SER A 113 9.42 8.13 16.38
CA SER A 113 9.34 8.96 15.18
C SER A 113 8.05 9.77 15.16
N GLY A 114 8.15 11.08 14.94
CA GLY A 114 6.99 11.99 14.89
C GLY A 114 6.57 12.61 16.22
N THR A 115 7.29 12.33 17.31
CA THR A 115 7.08 13.02 18.60
C THR A 115 7.09 14.55 18.43
N LYS A 116 5.98 15.21 18.79
CA LYS A 116 5.81 16.67 18.69
C LYS A 116 6.42 17.41 19.88
N ALA A 117 6.78 18.67 19.68
CA ALA A 117 7.28 19.54 20.76
C ALA A 117 6.29 19.68 21.93
N THR A 118 4.98 19.67 21.65
CA THR A 118 3.92 19.74 22.67
C THR A 118 3.92 18.53 23.61
N GLN A 119 4.24 17.34 23.09
CA GLN A 119 4.33 16.10 23.88
C GLN A 119 5.58 16.07 24.78
N LEU A 120 6.57 16.93 24.53
CA LEU A 120 7.81 17.03 25.30
C LEU A 120 7.88 18.28 26.19
N THR A 121 6.88 19.16 26.09
CA THR A 121 6.81 20.40 26.87
C THR A 121 6.21 20.13 28.25
N ASN A 122 6.86 20.65 29.31
CA ASN A 122 6.43 20.55 30.70
C ASN A 122 6.09 19.12 31.17
N LYS A 123 6.86 18.12 30.72
CA LYS A 123 6.70 16.73 31.17
C LYS A 123 7.57 16.43 32.38
N VAL A 124 7.10 15.52 33.24
CA VAL A 124 7.93 14.97 34.33
C VAL A 124 8.96 14.01 33.73
N VAL A 125 10.24 14.35 33.90
CA VAL A 125 11.39 13.52 33.53
C VAL A 125 11.98 12.91 34.80
N THR A 126 11.99 11.58 34.85
CA THR A 126 12.44 10.81 36.02
C THR A 126 13.81 10.20 35.74
N PHE A 127 14.82 10.63 36.49
CA PHE A 127 16.17 10.10 36.49
C PHE A 127 16.27 9.01 37.56
N VAL A 128 16.37 7.75 37.15
CA VAL A 128 16.62 6.64 38.07
C VAL A 128 18.12 6.57 38.34
N LEU A 129 18.50 6.65 39.60
CA LEU A 129 19.89 6.73 40.02
C LEU A 129 20.44 5.33 40.31
N GLY A 130 21.66 5.05 39.86
CA GLY A 130 22.31 3.75 40.06
C GLY A 130 23.25 3.35 38.93
N GLY A 131 23.34 2.03 38.69
CA GLY A 131 24.28 1.42 37.74
C GLY A 131 25.56 0.93 38.41
N THR A 132 26.59 0.59 37.64
CA THR A 132 27.96 0.27 38.09
C THR A 132 28.72 1.49 38.63
N SER A 133 28.02 2.40 39.30
CA SER A 133 28.60 3.63 39.82
C SER A 133 29.45 3.34 41.05
N THR A 134 30.60 4.01 41.15
CA THR A 134 31.42 4.00 42.37
C THR A 134 30.82 4.87 43.48
N THR A 135 29.55 5.26 43.41
CA THR A 135 28.93 6.15 44.40
C THR A 135 28.64 5.37 45.69
N PRO A 136 29.15 5.78 46.86
CA PRO A 136 28.88 5.08 48.12
C PRO A 136 27.38 5.07 48.46
N THR A 137 26.90 3.95 49.01
CA THR A 137 25.52 3.81 49.51
C THR A 137 25.18 4.94 50.49
N GLY A 138 24.01 5.56 50.30
CA GLY A 138 23.56 6.68 51.13
C GLY A 138 24.12 8.06 50.73
N SER A 139 25.04 8.14 49.75
CA SER A 139 25.49 9.43 49.23
C SER A 139 24.37 10.17 48.52
N THR A 140 24.36 11.50 48.65
CA THR A 140 23.42 12.37 47.93
C THR A 140 23.93 12.67 46.53
N ILE A 141 23.04 12.53 45.55
CA ILE A 141 23.26 12.91 44.15
C ILE A 141 22.33 14.10 43.87
N ASN A 142 22.87 15.16 43.27
CA ASN A 142 22.10 16.34 42.90
C ASN A 142 22.06 16.53 41.39
N LEU A 143 20.90 16.89 40.87
CA LEU A 143 20.69 17.39 39.51
C LEU A 143 20.17 18.83 39.59
N THR A 144 20.81 19.73 38.88
CA THR A 144 20.41 21.14 38.78
C THR A 144 19.86 21.42 37.39
N TYR A 145 18.62 21.90 37.32
CA TYR A 145 17.94 22.29 36.09
C TYR A 145 17.28 23.66 36.30
N ASN A 146 17.46 24.59 35.35
CA ASN A 146 16.97 25.97 35.43
C ASN A 146 17.25 26.66 36.79
N GLY A 147 18.45 26.44 37.35
CA GLY A 147 18.86 27.02 38.63
C GLY A 147 18.26 26.37 39.89
N THR A 148 17.39 25.37 39.74
CA THR A 148 16.79 24.63 40.86
C THR A 148 17.49 23.29 41.03
N THR A 149 17.88 22.96 42.27
CA THR A 149 18.56 21.72 42.62
C THR A 149 17.58 20.69 43.17
N TYR A 150 17.62 19.50 42.60
CA TYR A 150 16.87 18.33 43.02
C TYR A 150 17.83 17.25 43.50
N SER A 151 17.49 16.54 44.56
CA SER A 151 18.40 15.61 45.22
C SER A 151 17.73 14.30 45.58
N ALA A 152 18.45 13.19 45.46
CA ALA A 152 18.07 11.91 46.03
C ALA A 152 19.31 11.12 46.48
N THR A 153 19.10 10.10 47.29
CA THR A 153 20.15 9.17 47.69
C THR A 153 20.49 8.20 46.55
N ALA A 154 21.73 7.70 46.52
CA ALA A 154 22.15 6.64 45.61
C ALA A 154 21.15 5.45 45.61
N GLY A 155 20.74 5.02 44.41
CA GLY A 155 19.72 3.98 44.22
C GLY A 155 18.26 4.49 44.19
N GLY A 156 18.03 5.77 44.48
CA GLY A 156 16.71 6.42 44.39
C GLY A 156 16.39 6.97 43.00
N SER A 157 15.43 7.90 42.93
CA SER A 157 15.09 8.61 41.70
C SER A 157 14.91 10.11 41.95
N ILE A 158 15.17 10.91 40.91
CA ILE A 158 14.93 12.35 40.89
C ILE A 158 13.92 12.64 39.77
N SER A 159 12.81 13.27 40.09
CA SER A 159 11.79 13.66 39.11
C SER A 159 11.77 15.17 38.94
N ILE A 160 11.88 15.66 37.70
CA ILE A 160 11.96 17.09 37.36
C ILE A 160 10.92 17.37 36.29
N THR A 161 10.11 18.43 36.44
CA THR A 161 9.27 18.91 35.33
C THR A 161 10.16 19.70 34.38
N MET A 162 10.31 19.21 33.14
CA MET A 162 11.20 19.79 32.12
C MET A 162 10.42 20.14 30.85
N THR A 163 10.87 21.19 30.17
CA THR A 163 10.49 21.42 28.77
C THR A 163 11.64 20.97 27.89
N LEU A 164 11.44 19.91 27.13
CA LEU A 164 12.39 19.40 26.13
C LEU A 164 11.93 19.84 24.75
N THR A 165 12.84 20.38 23.94
CA THR A 165 12.56 20.71 22.53
C THR A 165 13.15 19.61 21.65
N PRO A 166 12.38 19.04 20.69
CA PRO A 166 12.89 18.02 19.78
C PRO A 166 14.22 18.40 19.15
N ASN A 167 15.18 17.48 19.19
CA ASN A 167 16.51 17.62 18.58
C ASN A 167 17.35 18.80 19.11
N VAL A 168 16.97 19.39 20.24
CA VAL A 168 17.70 20.46 20.91
C VAL A 168 18.21 19.98 22.27
N SER A 169 19.50 20.20 22.51
CA SER A 169 20.14 19.84 23.77
C SER A 169 19.67 20.74 24.92
N THR A 170 19.15 20.10 25.98
CA THR A 170 18.72 20.76 27.21
C THR A 170 19.82 20.64 28.27
N PRO A 171 20.39 21.75 28.77
CA PRO A 171 21.48 21.70 29.74
C PRO A 171 20.98 21.34 31.14
N LEU A 172 21.76 20.53 31.85
CA LEU A 172 21.64 20.30 33.29
C LEU A 172 23.04 20.18 33.92
N THR A 173 23.13 20.17 35.25
CA THR A 173 24.39 19.92 35.96
C THR A 173 24.18 18.85 37.01
N ALA A 174 25.09 17.89 37.07
CA ALA A 174 25.07 16.81 38.05
C ALA A 174 26.25 16.92 39.02
N THR A 175 25.99 16.74 40.31
CA THR A 175 27.04 16.61 41.33
C THR A 175 26.83 15.36 42.16
N TRP A 176 27.90 14.61 42.41
CA TRP A 176 27.86 13.38 43.19
C TRP A 176 29.20 13.12 43.87
N THR A 177 29.23 12.18 44.80
CA THR A 177 30.46 11.72 45.45
C THR A 177 30.86 10.36 44.88
N ALA A 178 32.08 10.25 44.36
CA ALA A 178 32.62 8.99 43.85
C ALA A 178 33.57 8.35 44.86
N LEU A 179 33.47 7.03 45.07
CA LEU A 179 34.44 6.21 45.81
C LEU A 179 35.63 5.92 44.90
N ASN A 180 36.83 6.19 45.42
CA ASN A 180 38.09 5.87 44.77
C ASN A 180 38.51 4.43 45.10
N SER A 181 39.43 3.87 44.31
CA SER A 181 39.93 2.49 44.52
C SER A 181 40.67 2.30 45.86
N ASP A 182 41.17 3.38 46.46
CA ASP A 182 41.82 3.40 47.77
C ASP A 182 40.83 3.54 48.95
N GLY A 183 39.52 3.60 48.68
CA GLY A 183 38.46 3.77 49.68
C GLY A 183 38.19 5.22 50.09
N SER A 184 38.94 6.20 49.56
CA SER A 184 38.64 7.62 49.75
C SER A 184 37.48 8.08 48.85
N THR A 185 36.94 9.28 49.10
CA THR A 185 35.85 9.83 48.29
C THR A 185 36.24 11.14 47.61
N THR A 186 35.71 11.37 46.41
CA THR A 186 35.93 12.60 45.62
C THR A 186 34.60 13.22 45.23
N ALA A 187 34.43 14.52 45.51
CA ALA A 187 33.31 15.28 44.96
C ALA A 187 33.49 15.46 43.45
N LYS A 188 32.47 15.07 42.68
CA LYS A 188 32.41 15.17 41.23
C LYS A 188 31.33 16.16 40.83
N ASN A 189 31.61 16.91 39.78
CA ASN A 189 30.69 17.81 39.11
C ASN A 189 30.82 17.55 37.60
N ARG A 190 29.68 17.51 36.90
CA ARG A 190 29.64 17.46 35.45
C ARG A 190 28.50 18.27 34.88
N SER A 191 28.80 19.08 33.88
CA SER A 191 27.81 19.64 32.96
C SER A 191 27.26 18.53 32.07
N CYS A 192 25.94 18.44 31.95
CA CYS A 192 25.29 17.47 31.09
C CYS A 192 24.36 18.14 30.08
N GLN A 193 24.11 17.44 28.98
CA GLN A 193 23.17 17.79 27.94
C GLN A 193 22.19 16.64 27.79
N LEU A 194 20.89 16.92 27.85
CA LEU A 194 19.83 15.96 27.59
C LEU A 194 19.13 16.33 26.29
N THR A 195 19.17 15.45 25.30
CA THR A 195 18.54 15.66 24.00
C THR A 195 17.45 14.62 23.79
N ALA A 196 16.22 15.08 23.58
CA ALA A 196 15.15 14.25 23.04
C ALA A 196 15.27 14.25 21.51
N TYR A 197 16.01 13.27 20.99
CA TYR A 197 16.21 13.11 19.55
C TYR A 197 14.95 12.47 18.95
N VAL A 198 14.30 13.18 18.04
CA VAL A 198 13.14 12.68 17.30
C VAL A 198 13.62 12.35 15.89
N PRO A 199 13.65 11.07 15.49
CA PRO A 199 14.05 10.67 14.14
C PRO A 199 13.21 11.40 13.08
N VAL A 200 13.88 12.02 12.10
CA VAL A 200 13.22 12.65 10.95
C VAL A 200 12.97 11.60 9.86
N ASN A 201 11.70 11.47 9.45
CA ASN A 201 11.19 10.63 8.37
C ASN A 201 11.58 9.16 8.43
N THR A 202 10.71 8.36 9.05
CA THR A 202 10.51 6.98 8.60
C THR A 202 9.97 7.05 7.18
N THR A 203 10.49 6.23 6.27
CA THR A 203 9.94 5.99 4.91
C THR A 203 8.53 5.36 4.95
N ASP A 204 7.90 5.39 6.12
CA ASP A 204 6.76 4.58 6.46
C ASP A 204 5.46 5.34 6.17
N VAL A 205 4.81 4.89 5.12
CA VAL A 205 3.45 5.25 4.69
C VAL A 205 2.56 4.02 4.72
N SER A 206 2.89 3.04 5.55
CA SER A 206 2.08 1.84 5.74
C SER A 206 0.84 2.12 6.61
N LEU A 207 -0.09 1.18 6.56
CA LEU A 207 -1.32 1.14 7.35
C LEU A 207 -1.19 -0.07 8.27
N SER A 208 -1.26 0.16 9.58
CA SER A 208 -1.15 -0.87 10.61
C SER A 208 -2.51 -1.55 10.83
N SER A 209 -3.57 -0.76 10.94
CA SER A 209 -4.95 -1.24 11.13
C SER A 209 -5.95 -0.24 10.54
N LEU A 210 -7.17 -0.72 10.26
CA LEU A 210 -8.29 0.12 9.84
C LEU A 210 -9.60 -0.45 10.37
N THR A 211 -10.41 0.40 10.96
CA THR A 211 -11.77 0.05 11.41
C THR A 211 -12.81 0.92 10.73
N ILE A 212 -14.00 0.37 10.51
CA ILE A 212 -15.16 1.06 9.93
C ILE A 212 -16.33 0.81 10.88
N GLU A 213 -16.89 1.86 11.49
CA GLU A 213 -17.90 1.73 12.55
C GLU A 213 -17.45 0.76 13.67
N GLY A 214 -16.18 0.83 14.06
CA GLY A 214 -15.58 -0.05 15.08
C GLY A 214 -15.39 -1.50 14.64
N THR A 215 -15.72 -1.87 13.39
CA THR A 215 -15.46 -3.20 12.83
C THR A 215 -14.11 -3.22 12.14
N ASP A 216 -13.28 -4.23 12.45
CA ASP A 216 -11.97 -4.41 11.79
C ASP A 216 -12.15 -4.68 10.29
N ALA A 217 -11.35 -4.00 9.47
CA ALA A 217 -11.25 -4.29 8.05
C ALA A 217 -10.11 -5.28 7.78
N ASP A 218 -10.38 -6.26 6.90
CA ASP A 218 -9.36 -7.15 6.38
C ASP A 218 -8.43 -6.37 5.44
N ILE A 219 -7.16 -6.25 5.83
CA ILE A 219 -6.12 -5.63 5.02
C ILE A 219 -5.38 -6.72 4.25
N SER A 220 -5.42 -6.63 2.93
CA SER A 220 -4.72 -7.54 2.03
C SER A 220 -3.93 -6.77 0.98
N SER A 221 -2.95 -7.45 0.39
CA SER A 221 -2.21 -6.89 -0.74
C SER A 221 -1.91 -7.94 -1.78
N SER A 222 -1.91 -7.52 -3.04
CA SER A 222 -1.48 -8.35 -4.17
C SER A 222 -0.44 -7.59 -5.00
N THR A 223 0.67 -8.25 -5.32
CA THR A 223 1.68 -7.72 -6.24
C THR A 223 1.64 -8.49 -7.54
N VAL A 224 1.36 -7.78 -8.63
CA VAL A 224 1.22 -8.36 -9.97
C VAL A 224 1.98 -7.47 -10.97
N GLY A 225 2.87 -8.07 -11.78
CA GLY A 225 3.65 -7.34 -12.80
C GLY A 225 4.42 -6.12 -12.26
N GLY A 226 4.84 -6.17 -11.00
CA GLY A 226 5.52 -5.07 -10.32
C GLY A 226 4.60 -3.94 -9.80
N VAL A 227 3.28 -4.16 -9.75
CA VAL A 227 2.31 -3.26 -9.11
C VAL A 227 1.78 -3.90 -7.84
N THR A 228 2.00 -3.25 -6.70
CA THR A 228 1.38 -3.66 -5.44
C THR A 228 0.10 -2.87 -5.23
N ARG A 229 -1.01 -3.57 -4.99
CA ARG A 229 -2.29 -3.00 -4.58
C ARG A 229 -2.60 -3.42 -3.17
N TYR A 230 -3.11 -2.49 -2.38
CA TYR A 230 -3.57 -2.74 -1.03
C TYR A 230 -5.08 -2.53 -0.99
N VAL A 231 -5.80 -3.47 -0.39
CA VAL A 231 -7.26 -3.47 -0.30
C VAL A 231 -7.65 -3.65 1.16
N CYS A 232 -8.61 -2.84 1.61
CA CYS A 232 -9.22 -2.92 2.93
C CYS A 232 -10.72 -3.18 2.76
N VAL A 233 -11.23 -4.27 3.32
CA VAL A 233 -12.65 -4.64 3.23
C VAL A 233 -13.21 -4.90 4.62
N ALA A 234 -14.32 -4.25 4.98
CA ALA A 234 -15.08 -4.59 6.19
C ALA A 234 -16.46 -5.19 5.84
N GLU A 235 -16.87 -6.23 6.58
CA GLU A 235 -18.23 -6.73 6.62
C GLU A 235 -18.94 -6.13 7.85
N LEU A 236 -19.94 -5.28 7.64
CA LEU A 236 -20.61 -4.54 8.69
C LEU A 236 -21.91 -5.25 9.10
N GLU A 237 -21.99 -5.71 10.35
CA GLU A 237 -23.17 -6.43 10.87
C GLU A 237 -24.29 -5.48 11.32
N ASP A 238 -23.92 -4.40 12.03
CA ASP A 238 -24.86 -3.57 12.80
C ASP A 238 -25.22 -2.23 12.11
N VAL A 239 -25.01 -2.13 10.79
CA VAL A 239 -25.32 -0.92 10.02
C VAL A 239 -26.42 -1.17 8.98
N THR A 240 -27.14 -0.11 8.62
CA THR A 240 -28.21 -0.15 7.61
C THR A 240 -27.90 0.66 6.35
N SER A 241 -26.81 1.43 6.37
CA SER A 241 -26.33 2.23 5.23
C SER A 241 -24.80 2.23 5.20
N LEU A 242 -24.23 2.46 4.02
CA LEU A 242 -22.79 2.66 3.81
C LEU A 242 -22.41 4.16 3.77
N THR A 243 -23.30 5.03 4.23
CA THR A 243 -23.11 6.49 4.24
C THR A 243 -23.06 7.01 5.67
N GLY A 244 -22.28 8.06 5.90
CA GLY A 244 -22.19 8.68 7.22
C GLY A 244 -21.36 7.86 8.20
N LEU A 245 -20.43 7.05 7.68
CA LEU A 245 -19.63 6.13 8.49
C LEU A 245 -18.43 6.83 9.12
N GLU A 246 -18.05 6.39 10.31
CA GLU A 246 -16.75 6.65 10.91
C GLU A 246 -15.72 5.60 10.43
N VAL A 247 -14.57 6.08 9.98
CA VAL A 247 -13.42 5.24 9.61
C VAL A 247 -12.22 5.68 10.43
N VAL A 248 -11.57 4.75 11.13
CA VAL A 248 -10.36 5.02 11.90
C VAL A 248 -9.21 4.22 11.31
N ALA A 249 -8.14 4.91 10.92
CA ALA A 249 -6.93 4.32 10.33
C ALA A 249 -5.75 4.52 11.29
N GLU A 250 -5.00 3.46 11.56
CA GLU A 250 -3.73 3.53 12.29
C GLU A 250 -2.57 3.48 11.29
N LEU A 251 -1.84 4.58 11.18
CA LEU A 251 -0.73 4.74 10.25
C LEU A 251 0.55 4.12 10.82
N GLY A 252 1.45 3.66 9.96
CA GLY A 252 2.78 3.20 10.40
C GLY A 252 3.66 4.32 11.00
N SER A 253 3.27 5.58 10.83
CA SER A 253 4.00 6.74 11.36
C SER A 253 3.10 7.92 11.63
N GLY A 254 3.28 8.56 12.80
CA GLY A 254 2.56 9.80 13.15
C GLY A 254 2.95 11.02 12.30
N ASN A 255 4.03 10.92 11.52
CA ASN A 255 4.43 11.94 10.52
C ASN A 255 3.69 11.81 9.19
N ALA A 256 3.02 10.69 8.94
CA ALA A 256 2.24 10.51 7.73
C ALA A 256 0.90 11.24 7.85
N GLU A 257 0.40 11.75 6.73
CA GLU A 257 -0.92 12.36 6.60
C GLU A 257 -1.78 11.44 5.73
N ALA A 258 -3.07 11.37 6.04
CA ALA A 258 -3.99 10.49 5.34
C ALA A 258 -5.24 11.22 4.85
N THR A 259 -5.66 10.91 3.62
CA THR A 259 -6.95 11.34 3.07
C THR A 259 -7.75 10.14 2.59
N LEU A 260 -9.07 10.14 2.82
CA LEU A 260 -9.97 9.07 2.39
C LEU A 260 -10.99 9.63 1.40
N GLY A 261 -10.87 9.26 0.13
CA GLY A 261 -11.73 9.80 -0.94
C GLY A 261 -11.63 11.32 -1.08
N GLY A 262 -10.49 11.91 -0.69
CA GLY A 262 -10.27 13.35 -0.65
C GLY A 262 -10.71 14.03 0.66
N ILE A 263 -11.33 13.31 1.59
CA ILE A 263 -11.65 13.82 2.93
C ILE A 263 -10.38 13.76 3.78
N GLY A 264 -10.00 14.89 4.38
CA GLY A 264 -8.88 14.95 5.33
C GLY A 264 -9.26 14.34 6.68
N GLY A 265 -8.39 13.50 7.23
CA GLY A 265 -8.61 12.89 8.54
C GLY A 265 -8.17 13.78 9.70
N VAL A 266 -8.70 13.49 10.89
CA VAL A 266 -8.35 14.16 12.16
C VAL A 266 -7.51 13.21 12.99
N LYS A 267 -6.29 13.63 13.33
CA LYS A 267 -5.39 12.88 14.22
C LYS A 267 -5.88 12.89 15.66
N ASP A 268 -5.68 11.79 16.38
CA ASP A 268 -5.87 11.74 17.82
C ASP A 268 -4.85 12.65 18.53
N GLU A 269 -5.27 13.27 19.64
CA GLU A 269 -4.44 14.24 20.37
C GLU A 269 -3.28 13.59 21.16
N ASN A 270 -3.42 12.31 21.49
CA ASN A 270 -2.47 11.53 22.27
C ASN A 270 -1.70 10.53 21.39
N ASP A 271 -2.25 10.15 20.24
CA ASP A 271 -1.63 9.25 19.27
C ASP A 271 -1.73 9.75 17.81
N ASP A 272 -0.64 10.34 17.31
CA ASP A 272 -0.58 10.89 15.95
C ASP A 272 -0.63 9.83 14.84
N THR A 273 -0.54 8.54 15.19
CA THR A 273 -0.73 7.44 14.22
C THR A 273 -2.21 7.15 13.96
N LEU A 274 -3.10 7.48 14.89
CA LEU A 274 -4.53 7.27 14.75
C LEU A 274 -5.18 8.45 14.04
N VAL A 275 -5.89 8.17 12.94
CA VAL A 275 -6.56 9.16 12.10
C VAL A 275 -8.02 8.77 11.90
N THR A 276 -8.93 9.67 12.29
CA THR A 276 -10.38 9.48 12.15
C THR A 276 -10.93 10.27 10.97
N PHE A 277 -11.78 9.62 10.17
CA PHE A 277 -12.57 10.22 9.10
C PHE A 277 -14.05 10.07 9.46
N SER A 278 -14.76 11.19 9.51
CA SER A 278 -16.20 11.21 9.80
C SER A 278 -17.01 11.43 8.52
N ASP A 279 -18.29 11.05 8.57
CA ASP A 279 -19.25 11.23 7.48
C ASP A 279 -18.84 10.58 6.15
N VAL A 280 -18.17 9.42 6.21
CA VAL A 280 -17.65 8.72 5.02
C VAL A 280 -18.78 8.00 4.27
N ASP A 281 -18.76 8.13 2.94
CA ASP A 281 -19.63 7.38 2.02
C ASP A 281 -18.84 6.27 1.32
N LEU A 282 -19.12 5.02 1.68
CA LEU A 282 -18.55 3.80 1.11
C LEU A 282 -19.54 3.02 0.24
N THR A 283 -20.60 3.67 -0.28
CA THR A 283 -21.46 3.06 -1.32
C THR A 283 -20.67 2.64 -2.57
N THR A 284 -19.54 3.32 -2.80
CA THR A 284 -18.46 2.94 -3.71
C THR A 284 -17.14 2.93 -2.95
N SER A 285 -16.18 2.09 -3.35
CA SER A 285 -14.84 2.10 -2.76
C SER A 285 -14.17 3.48 -2.87
N LYS A 286 -13.31 3.80 -1.90
CA LYS A 286 -12.55 5.06 -1.83
C LYS A 286 -11.07 4.76 -1.71
N ASN A 287 -10.24 5.70 -2.16
CA ASN A 287 -8.81 5.62 -1.94
C ASN A 287 -8.46 6.26 -0.59
N LEU A 288 -7.82 5.50 0.29
CA LEU A 288 -7.06 6.01 1.41
C LEU A 288 -5.64 6.27 0.95
N GLU A 289 -5.25 7.54 0.84
CA GLU A 289 -3.92 7.97 0.43
C GLU A 289 -3.13 8.38 1.67
N ILE A 290 -2.12 7.59 2.03
CA ILE A 290 -1.19 7.85 3.12
C ILE A 290 0.07 8.44 2.52
N THR A 291 0.47 9.62 2.97
CA THR A 291 1.57 10.39 2.39
C THR A 291 2.49 10.90 3.48
N ASN A 292 3.76 11.08 3.14
CA ASN A 292 4.67 11.96 3.88
C ASN A 292 5.32 12.93 2.88
N THR A 293 6.37 13.65 3.29
CA THR A 293 7.04 14.63 2.40
C THR A 293 7.62 14.02 1.12
N THR A 294 7.83 12.71 1.07
CA THR A 294 8.60 12.02 0.03
C THR A 294 7.87 10.83 -0.60
N TYR A 295 7.10 10.08 0.19
CA TYR A 295 6.48 8.81 -0.18
C TYR A 295 4.96 8.90 -0.09
N SER A 296 4.30 8.03 -0.85
CA SER A 296 2.86 7.87 -0.85
C SER A 296 2.51 6.39 -1.01
N ARG A 297 1.45 5.94 -0.36
CA ARG A 297 0.84 4.63 -0.56
C ARG A 297 -0.68 4.77 -0.55
N THR A 298 -1.34 4.05 -1.45
CA THR A 298 -2.79 4.08 -1.62
C THR A 298 -3.40 2.73 -1.28
N TYR A 299 -4.44 2.74 -0.44
CA TYR A 299 -5.27 1.59 -0.11
C TYR A 299 -6.67 1.82 -0.68
N GLN A 300 -7.25 0.80 -1.31
CA GLN A 300 -8.66 0.83 -1.70
C GLN A 300 -9.50 0.36 -0.52
N VAL A 301 -10.28 1.27 0.07
CA VAL A 301 -11.15 1.00 1.21
C VAL A 301 -12.58 0.79 0.73
N SER A 302 -13.20 -0.28 1.19
CA SER A 302 -14.59 -0.63 0.89
C SER A 302 -15.25 -1.32 2.08
N ALA A 303 -16.58 -1.31 2.11
CA ALA A 303 -17.36 -2.01 3.10
C ALA A 303 -18.62 -2.59 2.45
N HIS A 304 -19.17 -3.64 3.05
CA HIS A 304 -20.48 -4.16 2.69
C HIS A 304 -21.28 -4.51 3.95
N ILE A 305 -22.60 -4.43 3.83
CA ILE A 305 -23.50 -4.88 4.89
C ILE A 305 -23.56 -6.40 4.85
N LYS A 306 -23.41 -7.04 6.00
CA LYS A 306 -23.49 -8.50 6.15
C LYS A 306 -24.78 -9.04 5.56
N ASP A 307 -24.68 -10.16 4.84
CA ASP A 307 -25.78 -10.80 4.10
C ASP A 307 -26.46 -9.87 3.06
N GLY A 308 -25.84 -8.73 2.76
CA GLY A 308 -26.32 -7.77 1.77
C GLY A 308 -26.20 -8.31 0.35
N THR A 309 -26.93 -7.68 -0.56
CA THR A 309 -26.81 -7.93 -2.01
C THR A 309 -26.52 -6.63 -2.73
N VAL A 310 -25.78 -6.72 -3.82
CA VAL A 310 -25.46 -5.61 -4.70
C VAL A 310 -25.83 -5.94 -6.13
N THR A 311 -26.18 -4.91 -6.89
CA THR A 311 -26.38 -5.02 -8.33
C THR A 311 -25.08 -4.72 -9.06
N VAL A 312 -24.66 -5.59 -9.96
CA VAL A 312 -23.50 -5.38 -10.86
C VAL A 312 -23.92 -5.54 -12.32
N HIS A 313 -23.20 -4.84 -13.20
CA HIS A 313 -23.40 -4.88 -14.65
C HIS A 313 -22.18 -5.49 -15.31
N ILE A 314 -22.29 -6.72 -15.82
CA ILE A 314 -21.15 -7.49 -16.35
C ILE A 314 -21.24 -7.73 -17.85
N ALA A 315 -20.10 -7.67 -18.54
CA ALA A 315 -19.99 -8.05 -19.94
C ALA A 315 -18.65 -8.66 -20.33
N ILE A 316 -18.67 -9.56 -21.32
CA ILE A 316 -17.49 -10.05 -22.03
C ILE A 316 -17.36 -9.30 -23.36
N ARG A 317 -16.16 -8.75 -23.61
CA ARG A 317 -15.81 -7.90 -24.75
C ARG A 317 -14.72 -8.56 -25.58
N SER A 318 -15.13 -9.32 -26.59
CA SER A 318 -14.21 -10.05 -27.49
C SER A 318 -13.99 -9.37 -28.84
N PHE A 319 -14.57 -8.18 -29.06
CA PHE A 319 -14.56 -7.52 -30.37
C PHE A 319 -13.16 -7.14 -30.89
N LEU A 320 -12.19 -6.94 -30.00
CA LEU A 320 -10.81 -6.65 -30.39
C LEU A 320 -10.11 -7.88 -30.99
N ALA A 321 -10.53 -9.10 -30.62
CA ALA A 321 -10.10 -10.32 -31.29
C ALA A 321 -10.55 -10.31 -32.76
N ASP A 322 -11.81 -9.97 -33.02
CA ASP A 322 -12.34 -9.82 -34.38
C ASP A 322 -11.57 -8.74 -35.15
N GLU A 323 -11.21 -7.61 -34.53
CA GLU A 323 -10.41 -6.57 -35.18
C GLU A 323 -9.04 -7.09 -35.60
N TYR A 324 -8.30 -7.72 -34.70
CA TYR A 324 -7.00 -8.29 -34.98
C TYR A 324 -7.07 -9.38 -36.06
N LEU A 325 -7.93 -10.38 -35.88
CA LEU A 325 -8.04 -11.54 -36.78
C LEU A 325 -8.50 -11.16 -38.20
N GLU A 326 -9.27 -10.09 -38.33
CA GLU A 326 -9.76 -9.58 -39.61
C GLU A 326 -8.93 -8.43 -40.17
N ASN A 327 -7.81 -8.08 -39.52
CA ASN A 327 -6.94 -6.95 -39.91
C ASN A 327 -7.71 -5.63 -40.05
N ARG A 328 -8.66 -5.39 -39.15
CA ARG A 328 -9.44 -4.16 -39.10
C ARG A 328 -8.78 -3.15 -38.17
N THR A 329 -9.09 -1.88 -38.38
CA THR A 329 -8.50 -0.75 -37.64
C THR A 329 -9.56 0.24 -37.16
N ASN A 330 -10.77 -0.23 -36.88
CA ASN A 330 -11.89 0.63 -36.52
C ASN A 330 -11.67 1.34 -35.18
N TRP A 331 -10.97 0.67 -34.27
CA TRP A 331 -10.79 1.09 -32.87
C TRP A 331 -9.33 1.28 -32.47
N TYR A 332 -8.44 0.58 -33.17
CA TYR A 332 -7.01 0.65 -32.94
C TYR A 332 -6.27 0.36 -34.25
N SER A 333 -5.40 1.27 -34.68
CA SER A 333 -4.64 1.14 -35.93
C SER A 333 -3.26 0.53 -35.74
N GLY A 334 -2.83 0.31 -34.50
CA GLY A 334 -1.51 -0.23 -34.17
C GLY A 334 -1.39 -1.74 -34.31
N TYR A 335 -2.45 -2.42 -34.76
CA TYR A 335 -2.36 -3.84 -35.10
C TYR A 335 -1.42 -4.03 -36.30
N GLY A 336 -0.51 -4.98 -36.18
CA GLY A 336 0.16 -5.56 -37.34
C GLY A 336 -0.79 -6.45 -38.14
N THR A 337 -0.29 -7.07 -39.20
CA THR A 337 -1.04 -8.12 -39.89
C THR A 337 -1.13 -9.36 -39.01
N SER A 338 -2.34 -9.89 -38.82
CA SER A 338 -2.56 -11.14 -38.09
C SER A 338 -1.75 -12.27 -38.72
N SER A 339 -0.94 -12.92 -37.88
CA SER A 339 -0.15 -14.10 -38.25
C SER A 339 -0.91 -15.42 -38.06
N VAL A 340 -2.18 -15.36 -37.65
CA VAL A 340 -2.99 -16.53 -37.30
C VAL A 340 -3.40 -17.28 -38.57
N SER A 341 -3.26 -18.61 -38.57
CA SER A 341 -3.65 -19.45 -39.70
C SER A 341 -5.15 -19.36 -40.00
N SER A 342 -5.59 -19.56 -41.24
CA SER A 342 -7.01 -19.45 -41.62
C SER A 342 -7.94 -20.37 -40.83
N THR A 343 -7.52 -21.60 -40.54
CA THR A 343 -8.29 -22.55 -39.72
C THR A 343 -8.44 -22.03 -38.30
N GLU A 344 -7.34 -21.56 -37.71
CA GLU A 344 -7.32 -21.08 -36.34
C GLU A 344 -8.10 -19.77 -36.19
N LYS A 345 -7.97 -18.86 -37.15
CA LYS A 345 -8.79 -17.66 -37.26
C LYS A 345 -10.28 -17.98 -37.22
N THR A 346 -10.71 -18.98 -37.99
CA THR A 346 -12.13 -19.40 -38.02
C THR A 346 -12.60 -19.88 -36.65
N ARG A 347 -11.77 -20.68 -35.96
CA ARG A 347 -12.05 -21.17 -34.61
C ARG A 347 -12.16 -20.02 -33.61
N LEU A 348 -11.17 -19.12 -33.58
CA LEU A 348 -11.11 -18.00 -32.66
C LEU A 348 -12.26 -17.00 -32.87
N LEU A 349 -12.64 -16.70 -34.11
CA LEU A 349 -13.83 -15.89 -34.39
C LEU A 349 -15.12 -16.54 -33.87
N GLY A 350 -15.22 -17.88 -33.97
CA GLY A 350 -16.32 -18.64 -33.39
C GLY A 350 -16.38 -18.52 -31.87
N VAL A 351 -15.23 -18.66 -31.19
CA VAL A 351 -15.13 -18.48 -29.73
C VAL A 351 -15.46 -17.04 -29.32
N ALA A 352 -14.89 -16.05 -30.01
CA ALA A 352 -15.15 -14.64 -29.74
C ALA A 352 -16.65 -14.34 -29.85
N SER A 353 -17.31 -14.81 -30.91
CA SER A 353 -18.74 -14.64 -31.12
C SER A 353 -19.58 -15.34 -30.06
N TYR A 354 -19.19 -16.53 -29.61
CA TYR A 354 -19.86 -17.24 -28.52
C TYR A 354 -19.81 -16.44 -27.22
N LEU A 355 -18.62 -16.00 -26.82
CA LEU A 355 -18.40 -15.31 -25.54
C LEU A 355 -19.19 -14.02 -25.41
N ARG A 356 -19.26 -13.20 -26.47
CA ARG A 356 -20.01 -11.94 -26.45
C ARG A 356 -21.53 -12.10 -26.65
N SER A 357 -22.00 -13.31 -26.99
CA SER A 357 -23.41 -13.53 -27.33
C SER A 357 -24.35 -13.26 -26.16
N ALA A 358 -23.91 -13.59 -24.94
CA ALA A 358 -24.61 -13.27 -23.69
C ALA A 358 -24.82 -11.77 -23.46
N ASN A 359 -23.99 -10.95 -24.10
CA ASN A 359 -23.96 -9.48 -23.99
C ASN A 359 -24.41 -8.79 -25.27
N SER A 360 -25.07 -9.52 -26.17
CA SER A 360 -25.60 -8.98 -27.41
C SER A 360 -27.08 -8.61 -27.24
N PRO A 361 -27.45 -7.33 -27.22
CA PRO A 361 -28.84 -6.93 -27.04
C PRO A 361 -29.70 -7.39 -28.23
N THR A 362 -30.79 -8.10 -27.95
CA THR A 362 -31.74 -8.60 -28.97
C THR A 362 -32.75 -7.55 -29.42
N THR A 363 -32.86 -6.44 -28.71
CA THR A 363 -33.87 -5.38 -28.90
C THR A 363 -33.29 -4.00 -29.16
N SER A 364 -31.97 -3.88 -29.32
CA SER A 364 -31.33 -2.56 -29.42
C SER A 364 -31.85 -1.78 -30.63
N THR A 365 -32.23 -0.51 -30.42
CA THR A 365 -32.45 0.44 -31.52
C THR A 365 -31.13 0.84 -32.20
N GLU A 366 -29.99 0.48 -31.62
CA GLU A 366 -28.64 0.72 -32.15
C GLU A 366 -27.90 -0.62 -32.33
N THR A 367 -28.38 -1.50 -33.20
CA THR A 367 -27.58 -2.67 -33.64
C THR A 367 -26.38 -2.21 -34.47
N LYS A 368 -25.28 -1.85 -33.79
CA LYS A 368 -23.95 -1.60 -34.37
C LYS A 368 -23.04 -2.84 -34.22
N ASN A 369 -21.82 -2.71 -34.74
CA ASN A 369 -20.73 -3.69 -34.81
C ASN A 369 -20.76 -4.80 -33.73
N TYR A 370 -20.46 -6.04 -34.15
CA TYR A 370 -20.41 -7.24 -33.29
C TYR A 370 -21.68 -7.51 -32.48
N ASN A 371 -22.85 -7.38 -33.12
CA ASN A 371 -24.16 -7.68 -32.55
C ASN A 371 -24.50 -6.82 -31.31
N GLY A 372 -24.12 -5.54 -31.33
CA GLY A 372 -24.37 -4.60 -30.23
C GLY A 372 -23.41 -4.72 -29.03
N ASN A 373 -22.41 -5.60 -29.10
CA ASN A 373 -21.39 -5.73 -28.05
C ASN A 373 -20.20 -4.76 -28.21
N GLY A 374 -20.03 -4.17 -29.40
CA GLY A 374 -18.96 -3.20 -29.68
C GLY A 374 -19.16 -1.84 -28.98
N PRO A 375 -18.10 -0.99 -28.93
CA PRO A 375 -18.20 0.35 -28.36
C PRO A 375 -19.20 1.24 -29.11
N LEU A 376 -19.92 2.10 -28.37
CA LEU A 376 -20.70 3.21 -28.93
C LEU A 376 -19.78 4.35 -29.37
N SER A 377 -18.75 4.62 -28.57
CA SER A 377 -17.76 5.66 -28.80
C SER A 377 -16.43 5.31 -28.13
N GLN A 378 -15.38 6.01 -28.57
CA GLN A 378 -14.03 5.94 -28.04
C GLN A 378 -13.57 7.36 -27.69
N GLU A 379 -13.04 7.54 -26.48
CA GLU A 379 -12.46 8.81 -26.05
C GLU A 379 -11.06 9.03 -26.64
N ALA A 380 -10.53 10.25 -26.55
CA ALA A 380 -9.18 10.58 -27.03
C ALA A 380 -8.07 9.73 -26.39
N SER A 381 -8.30 9.21 -25.18
CA SER A 381 -7.42 8.28 -24.48
C SER A 381 -7.45 6.84 -25.03
N GLY A 382 -8.32 6.55 -26.01
CA GLY A 382 -8.56 5.22 -26.54
C GLY A 382 -9.58 4.40 -25.74
N ARG A 383 -10.09 4.94 -24.62
CA ARG A 383 -11.01 4.25 -23.70
C ARG A 383 -12.41 4.15 -24.30
N MET A 384 -13.02 2.98 -24.12
CA MET A 384 -14.27 2.60 -24.79
C MET A 384 -15.50 2.84 -23.91
N ILE A 385 -16.56 3.36 -24.52
CA ILE A 385 -17.88 3.53 -23.90
C ILE A 385 -18.86 2.58 -24.57
N PHE A 386 -19.59 1.79 -23.77
CA PHE A 386 -20.54 0.78 -24.27
C PHE A 386 -21.99 1.19 -24.01
N SER A 387 -22.88 0.58 -24.79
CA SER A 387 -24.31 0.66 -24.56
C SER A 387 -24.67 -0.03 -23.26
N GLU A 388 -25.58 0.58 -22.50
CA GLU A 388 -26.12 -0.01 -21.28
C GLU A 388 -26.81 -1.35 -21.55
N GLU A 389 -27.49 -1.47 -22.69
CA GLU A 389 -28.19 -2.70 -23.12
C GLU A 389 -27.23 -3.87 -23.41
N SER A 390 -25.93 -3.61 -23.54
CA SER A 390 -24.92 -4.65 -23.76
C SER A 390 -24.43 -5.31 -22.46
N TYR A 391 -24.88 -4.82 -21.30
CA TYR A 391 -24.54 -5.40 -20.01
C TYR A 391 -25.62 -6.35 -19.52
N VAL A 392 -25.19 -7.42 -18.87
CA VAL A 392 -26.07 -8.27 -18.07
C VAL A 392 -26.06 -7.76 -16.64
N THR A 393 -27.26 -7.54 -16.10
CA THR A 393 -27.43 -7.11 -14.71
C THR A 393 -27.57 -8.33 -13.81
N LEU A 394 -26.71 -8.44 -12.79
CA LEU A 394 -26.73 -9.51 -11.80
C LEU A 394 -26.95 -8.92 -10.41
N ASN A 395 -27.76 -9.61 -9.62
CA ASN A 395 -27.82 -9.39 -8.16
C ASN A 395 -26.98 -10.48 -7.50
N VAL A 396 -25.92 -10.08 -6.81
CA VAL A 396 -24.96 -10.97 -6.18
C VAL A 396 -24.79 -10.60 -4.70
N PRO A 397 -24.38 -11.54 -3.83
CA PRO A 397 -23.98 -11.21 -2.47
C PRO A 397 -22.93 -10.09 -2.44
N ALA A 398 -23.06 -9.17 -1.49
CA ALA A 398 -22.17 -8.02 -1.38
C ALA A 398 -20.73 -8.40 -0.99
N SER A 399 -20.54 -9.60 -0.43
CA SER A 399 -19.23 -10.20 -0.13
C SER A 399 -18.50 -10.75 -1.37
N TYR A 400 -19.12 -10.71 -2.56
CA TYR A 400 -18.50 -11.25 -3.77
C TYR A 400 -17.34 -10.40 -4.28
N THR A 401 -16.44 -11.07 -4.97
CA THR A 401 -15.37 -10.45 -5.76
C THR A 401 -15.76 -10.38 -7.24
N VAL A 402 -14.95 -9.70 -8.05
CA VAL A 402 -15.13 -9.68 -9.51
C VAL A 402 -15.09 -11.10 -10.10
N ARG A 403 -14.28 -11.99 -9.54
CA ARG A 403 -14.23 -13.42 -9.91
C ARG A 403 -15.55 -14.12 -9.59
N ASP A 404 -16.14 -13.89 -8.43
CA ASP A 404 -17.41 -14.53 -8.05
C ASP A 404 -18.59 -14.03 -8.91
N ALA A 405 -18.58 -12.74 -9.26
CA ALA A 405 -19.52 -12.17 -10.22
C ALA A 405 -19.37 -12.80 -11.61
N LEU A 406 -18.13 -13.02 -12.09
CA LEU A 406 -17.87 -13.75 -13.34
C LEU A 406 -18.37 -15.20 -13.27
N ASN A 407 -18.14 -15.90 -12.16
CA ASN A 407 -18.61 -17.28 -11.98
C ASN A 407 -20.15 -17.35 -11.97
N SER A 408 -20.81 -16.38 -11.34
CA SER A 408 -22.28 -16.25 -11.35
C SER A 408 -22.83 -15.98 -12.75
N PHE A 409 -22.14 -15.13 -13.51
CA PHE A 409 -22.50 -14.83 -14.89
C PHE A 409 -22.37 -16.06 -15.80
N THR A 410 -21.23 -16.74 -15.72
CA THR A 410 -20.83 -17.82 -16.64
C THR A 410 -21.49 -19.16 -16.35
N SER A 411 -21.91 -19.40 -15.11
CA SER A 411 -22.69 -20.58 -14.73
C SER A 411 -24.18 -20.50 -15.10
N ASN A 412 -24.67 -19.32 -15.51
CA ASN A 412 -26.07 -19.14 -15.87
C ASN A 412 -26.37 -19.68 -17.28
N THR A 413 -27.13 -20.77 -17.35
CA THR A 413 -27.50 -21.46 -18.59
C THR A 413 -28.41 -20.65 -19.52
N THR A 414 -29.00 -19.54 -19.04
CA THR A 414 -29.73 -18.59 -19.90
C THR A 414 -28.76 -17.86 -20.83
N TYR A 415 -27.57 -17.51 -20.32
CA TYR A 415 -26.55 -16.79 -21.06
C TYR A 415 -25.63 -17.74 -21.83
N PHE A 416 -25.30 -18.88 -21.21
CA PHE A 416 -24.39 -19.88 -21.78
C PHE A 416 -25.03 -21.27 -21.76
N PRO A 417 -26.06 -21.53 -22.60
CA PRO A 417 -26.82 -22.79 -22.59
C PRO A 417 -25.98 -24.00 -22.98
N ASN A 418 -24.85 -23.78 -23.67
CA ASN A 418 -23.96 -24.84 -24.15
C ASN A 418 -22.67 -24.96 -23.31
N GLY A 419 -22.69 -24.43 -22.09
CA GLY A 419 -21.58 -24.51 -21.14
C GLY A 419 -20.59 -23.34 -21.25
N PHE A 420 -19.75 -23.20 -20.23
CA PHE A 420 -18.68 -22.20 -20.21
C PHE A 420 -17.44 -22.82 -19.58
N ALA A 421 -16.27 -22.47 -20.10
CA ALA A 421 -14.98 -22.87 -19.59
C ALA A 421 -14.13 -21.66 -19.29
N ILE A 422 -13.52 -21.66 -18.10
CA ILE A 422 -12.48 -20.73 -17.69
C ILE A 422 -11.25 -21.57 -17.37
N THR A 423 -10.10 -21.22 -17.94
CA THR A 423 -8.79 -21.77 -17.56
C THR A 423 -7.95 -20.71 -16.86
N GLY A 424 -7.01 -21.16 -16.04
CA GLY A 424 -6.19 -20.30 -15.17
C GLY A 424 -6.47 -20.55 -13.69
N SER A 425 -6.18 -19.54 -12.88
CA SER A 425 -6.39 -19.56 -11.43
C SER A 425 -7.63 -18.75 -11.04
N ASP A 426 -7.93 -18.67 -9.75
CA ASP A 426 -9.02 -17.80 -9.27
C ASP A 426 -8.68 -16.32 -9.43
N SER A 427 -7.39 -15.98 -9.37
CA SER A 427 -6.89 -14.61 -9.55
C SER A 427 -6.74 -14.22 -11.02
N TYR A 428 -6.34 -15.17 -11.88
CA TYR A 428 -5.91 -14.90 -13.24
C TYR A 428 -6.64 -15.76 -14.28
N ILE A 429 -7.14 -15.12 -15.34
CA ILE A 429 -7.87 -15.78 -16.43
C ILE A 429 -6.94 -15.98 -17.61
N GLU A 430 -6.53 -17.22 -17.85
CA GLU A 430 -5.67 -17.57 -19.00
C GLU A 430 -6.50 -17.65 -20.29
N ALA A 431 -7.70 -18.25 -20.22
CA ALA A 431 -8.58 -18.40 -21.37
C ALA A 431 -10.04 -18.52 -20.95
N MET A 432 -10.93 -18.12 -21.87
CA MET A 432 -12.37 -18.32 -21.74
C MET A 432 -12.95 -18.90 -23.03
N GLY A 433 -14.00 -19.70 -22.91
CA GLY A 433 -14.68 -20.29 -24.06
C GLY A 433 -15.89 -21.14 -23.70
N GLN A 434 -16.35 -21.91 -24.68
CA GLN A 434 -17.50 -22.80 -24.51
C GLN A 434 -17.12 -24.07 -23.74
N THR A 435 -15.97 -24.65 -24.08
CA THR A 435 -15.41 -25.86 -23.46
C THR A 435 -13.91 -25.66 -23.26
N SER A 436 -13.26 -26.47 -22.43
CA SER A 436 -11.81 -26.35 -22.18
C SER A 436 -10.94 -26.55 -23.43
N SER A 437 -11.47 -27.21 -24.48
CA SER A 437 -10.82 -27.39 -25.78
C SER A 437 -11.22 -26.35 -26.83
N ASN A 438 -12.22 -25.50 -26.54
CA ASN A 438 -12.72 -24.46 -27.43
C ASN A 438 -12.73 -23.11 -26.69
N VAL A 439 -11.53 -22.66 -26.34
CA VAL A 439 -11.25 -21.40 -25.65
C VAL A 439 -10.43 -20.45 -26.50
N MET A 440 -10.47 -19.18 -26.12
CA MET A 440 -9.57 -18.13 -26.59
C MET A 440 -8.76 -17.68 -25.38
N GLY A 441 -7.45 -17.84 -25.46
CA GLY A 441 -6.53 -17.57 -24.37
C GLY A 441 -5.43 -16.59 -24.73
N GLU A 442 -4.48 -16.48 -23.82
CA GLU A 442 -3.25 -15.74 -24.05
C GLU A 442 -2.58 -16.14 -25.36
N PHE A 443 -2.02 -15.16 -26.05
CA PHE A 443 -1.21 -15.33 -27.25
C PHE A 443 -1.93 -15.86 -28.51
N ASP A 444 -3.22 -16.22 -28.42
CA ASP A 444 -4.03 -16.67 -29.56
C ASP A 444 -4.21 -15.58 -30.64
N CYS A 445 -4.24 -14.31 -30.24
CA CYS A 445 -4.27 -13.16 -31.14
C CYS A 445 -2.94 -12.39 -31.14
N GLY A 446 -1.83 -13.12 -31.19
CA GLY A 446 -0.47 -12.56 -31.20
C GLY A 446 0.11 -12.39 -29.79
N SER A 447 1.41 -12.12 -29.70
CA SER A 447 2.18 -12.15 -28.44
C SER A 447 1.76 -11.11 -27.39
N ALA A 448 0.80 -10.26 -27.71
CA ALA A 448 0.28 -9.18 -26.86
C ALA A 448 -1.18 -9.40 -26.47
N SER A 449 -1.71 -10.61 -26.65
CA SER A 449 -3.12 -10.93 -26.46
C SER A 449 -3.41 -11.69 -25.17
N GLY A 450 -4.57 -11.43 -24.56
CA GLY A 450 -4.97 -12.01 -23.28
C GLY A 450 -6.23 -11.36 -22.69
N TRP A 451 -6.66 -11.85 -21.53
CA TRP A 451 -7.85 -11.37 -20.83
C TRP A 451 -7.50 -10.31 -19.78
N MET A 452 -8.25 -9.21 -19.77
CA MET A 452 -8.15 -8.13 -18.80
C MET A 452 -9.55 -7.75 -18.33
N TYR A 453 -9.70 -7.24 -17.11
CA TYR A 453 -10.98 -6.71 -16.65
C TYR A 453 -10.86 -5.25 -16.23
N THR A 454 -11.97 -4.53 -16.36
CA THR A 454 -12.18 -3.21 -15.73
C THR A 454 -13.27 -3.34 -14.68
N ALA A 455 -13.18 -2.54 -13.62
CA ALA A 455 -14.19 -2.40 -12.60
C ALA A 455 -14.45 -0.90 -12.40
N ARG A 456 -15.64 -0.43 -12.80
CA ARG A 456 -15.97 0.99 -12.93
C ARG A 456 -17.25 1.34 -12.21
N THR A 457 -17.38 2.58 -11.76
CA THR A 457 -18.61 3.08 -11.10
C THR A 457 -19.67 3.56 -12.10
N SER A 458 -19.31 3.68 -13.37
CA SER A 458 -20.22 4.04 -14.46
C SER A 458 -19.73 3.44 -15.79
N ARG A 459 -20.65 3.10 -16.70
CA ARG A 459 -20.30 2.67 -18.08
C ARG A 459 -19.56 3.74 -18.88
N THR A 460 -19.68 5.01 -18.51
CA THR A 460 -18.98 6.14 -19.13
C THR A 460 -17.76 6.58 -18.32
N ASP A 461 -17.40 5.86 -17.26
CA ASP A 461 -16.16 6.14 -16.55
C ASP A 461 -14.96 5.73 -17.43
N VAL A 462 -14.28 6.76 -17.90
CA VAL A 462 -13.09 6.68 -18.74
C VAL A 462 -11.89 7.27 -18.02
N THR A 463 -11.94 7.37 -16.69
CA THR A 463 -10.90 7.97 -15.85
C THR A 463 -10.26 6.94 -14.92
N SER A 464 -11.05 5.99 -14.41
CA SER A 464 -10.55 4.89 -13.59
C SER A 464 -9.44 4.10 -14.27
N ALA A 465 -8.38 3.86 -13.53
CA ALA A 465 -7.28 2.99 -13.96
C ALA A 465 -7.75 1.53 -14.02
N LEU A 466 -6.99 0.67 -14.70
CA LEU A 466 -7.20 -0.76 -14.59
C LEU A 466 -7.02 -1.22 -13.12
N PRO A 467 -7.83 -2.20 -12.68
CA PRO A 467 -7.67 -2.83 -11.37
C PRO A 467 -6.25 -3.32 -11.10
N ASN A 468 -5.60 -3.98 -12.06
CA ASN A 468 -4.26 -4.58 -11.94
C ASN A 468 -4.11 -5.43 -10.66
N ALA A 469 -5.15 -6.18 -10.33
CA ALA A 469 -5.22 -7.07 -9.18
C ALA A 469 -5.93 -8.35 -9.61
N GLY A 470 -5.71 -9.44 -8.86
CA GLY A 470 -6.43 -10.69 -9.08
C GLY A 470 -7.95 -10.46 -8.99
N ALA A 471 -8.72 -11.06 -9.89
CA ALA A 471 -10.17 -10.87 -9.89
C ALA A 471 -10.84 -11.41 -8.61
N ASN A 472 -10.20 -12.34 -7.91
CA ASN A 472 -10.63 -12.90 -6.63
C ASN A 472 -10.28 -12.04 -5.41
N THR A 473 -9.60 -10.91 -5.58
CA THR A 473 -9.31 -9.98 -4.47
C THR A 473 -10.01 -8.64 -4.64
N TRP A 474 -10.58 -8.36 -5.80
CA TRP A 474 -11.27 -7.11 -6.07
C TRP A 474 -12.75 -7.21 -5.66
N PRO A 475 -13.20 -6.50 -4.61
CA PRO A 475 -14.59 -6.56 -4.15
C PRO A 475 -15.53 -5.88 -5.15
N VAL A 476 -16.78 -6.37 -5.22
CA VAL A 476 -17.82 -5.68 -5.98
C VAL A 476 -18.52 -4.60 -5.14
N SER A 477 -19.09 -3.60 -5.81
CA SER A 477 -19.93 -2.58 -5.17
C SER A 477 -21.23 -2.40 -5.94
N ASN A 478 -22.23 -1.80 -5.30
CA ASN A 478 -23.51 -1.57 -5.94
C ASN A 478 -23.38 -0.64 -7.15
N GLY A 479 -24.01 -1.02 -8.27
CA GLY A 479 -23.95 -0.31 -9.55
C GLY A 479 -22.62 -0.47 -10.31
N MET A 480 -21.71 -1.35 -9.87
CA MET A 480 -20.41 -1.53 -10.53
C MET A 480 -20.55 -2.13 -11.93
N TYR A 481 -19.85 -1.53 -12.90
CA TYR A 481 -19.69 -2.04 -14.26
C TYR A 481 -18.39 -2.83 -14.39
N ILE A 482 -18.50 -4.08 -14.82
CA ILE A 482 -17.39 -5.02 -15.00
C ILE A 482 -17.32 -5.43 -16.47
N ASP A 483 -16.26 -5.05 -17.17
CA ASP A 483 -16.01 -5.48 -18.54
C ASP A 483 -14.77 -6.37 -18.59
N TRP A 484 -14.93 -7.59 -19.12
CA TRP A 484 -13.86 -8.52 -19.42
C TRP A 484 -13.44 -8.38 -20.88
N TYR A 485 -12.34 -7.67 -21.12
CA TYR A 485 -11.77 -7.48 -22.45
C TYR A 485 -10.82 -8.60 -22.82
N TYR A 486 -10.96 -9.07 -24.06
CA TYR A 486 -9.86 -9.75 -24.73
C TYR A 486 -9.07 -8.70 -25.53
N THR A 487 -7.84 -8.41 -25.12
CA THR A 487 -6.94 -7.51 -25.86
C THR A 487 -6.08 -8.28 -26.84
N ALA A 488 -5.62 -7.62 -27.91
CA ALA A 488 -4.58 -8.09 -28.81
C ALA A 488 -3.34 -7.18 -28.84
N ALA A 489 -3.26 -6.19 -27.93
CA ALA A 489 -2.21 -5.19 -27.91
C ALA A 489 -1.86 -4.68 -26.50
N TYR A 490 -1.76 -5.57 -25.49
CA TYR A 490 -1.38 -5.19 -24.12
C TYR A 490 -2.25 -4.06 -23.54
N GLY A 491 -3.54 -4.08 -23.86
CA GLY A 491 -4.53 -3.09 -23.45
C GLY A 491 -4.48 -1.73 -24.15
N MET A 492 -3.48 -1.48 -25.00
CA MET A 492 -3.41 -0.26 -25.82
C MET A 492 -4.63 -0.11 -26.72
N ASP A 493 -5.16 -1.22 -27.20
CA ASP A 493 -6.31 -1.28 -28.09
C ASP A 493 -7.67 -0.98 -27.43
N PHE A 494 -7.69 -0.83 -26.10
CA PHE A 494 -8.84 -0.30 -25.36
C PHE A 494 -8.50 0.85 -24.42
N GLY A 495 -7.36 1.53 -24.65
CA GLY A 495 -7.01 2.79 -23.98
C GLY A 495 -6.33 2.65 -22.62
N TYR A 496 -5.74 1.48 -22.34
CA TYR A 496 -4.92 1.23 -21.16
C TYR A 496 -3.56 0.68 -21.58
N SER A 497 -2.63 1.58 -21.92
CA SER A 497 -1.29 1.19 -22.37
C SER A 497 -0.41 0.73 -21.22
N MET A 498 0.28 -0.40 -21.40
CA MET A 498 1.42 -0.81 -20.55
C MET A 498 2.73 -0.09 -20.92
N PHE A 499 2.74 0.70 -22.00
CA PHE A 499 3.92 1.40 -22.50
C PHE A 499 3.54 2.86 -22.73
N GLY A 500 3.63 3.65 -21.65
CA GLY A 500 3.46 5.10 -21.69
C GLY A 500 4.66 5.81 -22.31
#